data_AF-A0A813LQG2-F1
#
_entry.id   AF-A0A813LQG2-F1
#
_cell.length_a   1.000
_cell.length_b   1.000
_cell.length_c   1.000
_cell.angle_alpha   90.00
_cell.angle_beta   90.00
_cell.angle_gamma   90.00
#
_symmetry.space_group_name_H-M   'P 1'
#
loop_
_entity.id
_entity.type
_entity.pdbx_description
1 polymer ?
#
loop_
_entity_poly.entity_id
_entity_poly.type
_entity_poly.pdbx_seq_one_letter_code
_entity_poly.pdbx_strand_id
1 'polypeptide(L)'
;GDTVVAARDLRVRGNVVVRQGGSGYVVGPASSSGRICVQFEQREDQSDNRLNCLVDELRHTLPGGFLAGTRVRCVRQLQVPTTGVSIPTGTSGIVVGPARDSQFRRLLVRFMPCDQEPVEEMVCEPDDVETSIPGNFKRGNAVIATRDLRVGGSVVVREGVLGTVVGPSSSDSQHR
;
A
#
# COMPACT_ATOMS: atom_id res chain seq x y z
N GLY A 1 -13.69 0.96 -12.14
CA GLY A 1 -12.35 0.95 -12.74
C GLY A 1 -11.35 0.55 -11.69
N ASP A 2 -10.10 0.38 -12.09
CA ASP A 2 -9.07 -0.19 -11.22
C ASP A 2 -8.71 0.74 -10.06
N THR A 3 -8.48 0.15 -8.88
CA THR A 3 -8.02 0.89 -7.72
C THR A 3 -6.52 1.18 -7.85
N VAL A 4 -6.15 2.41 -7.55
CA VAL A 4 -4.79 2.93 -7.66
C VAL A 4 -4.44 3.74 -6.42
N VAL A 5 -3.15 3.88 -6.16
CA VAL A 5 -2.63 4.82 -5.17
C VAL A 5 -1.63 5.76 -5.84
N ALA A 6 -1.57 6.99 -5.35
CA ALA A 6 -0.56 7.95 -5.81
C ALA A 6 0.85 7.41 -5.49
N ALA A 7 1.71 7.28 -6.51
CA ALA A 7 3.08 6.81 -6.37
C ALA A 7 4.00 7.85 -5.68
N ARG A 8 3.61 9.12 -5.76
CA ARG A 8 4.31 10.32 -5.26
C ARG A 8 3.28 11.41 -4.97
N ASP A 9 3.69 12.51 -4.34
CA ASP A 9 2.84 13.69 -4.17
C ASP A 9 2.44 14.25 -5.54
N LEU A 10 1.13 14.28 -5.82
CA LEU A 10 0.56 14.84 -7.05
C LEU A 10 0.28 16.32 -6.84
N ARG A 11 0.69 17.14 -7.82
CA ARG A 11 0.60 18.59 -7.73
C ARG A 11 -0.21 19.19 -8.86
N VAL A 12 -1.03 20.19 -8.55
CA VAL A 12 -1.73 21.03 -9.53
C VAL A 12 -1.29 22.47 -9.30
N ARG A 13 -0.72 23.10 -10.35
CA ARG A 13 -0.21 24.47 -10.30
C ARG A 13 0.76 24.72 -9.13
N GLY A 14 1.60 23.73 -8.82
CA GLY A 14 2.60 23.80 -7.76
C GLY A 14 2.13 23.35 -6.38
N ASN A 15 0.82 23.24 -6.14
CA ASN A 15 0.25 22.82 -4.86
C ASN A 15 0.02 21.32 -4.83
N VAL A 16 0.37 20.65 -3.72
CA VAL A 16 0.07 19.22 -3.51
C VAL A 16 -1.45 19.08 -3.33
N VAL A 17 -2.07 18.28 -4.19
CA VAL A 17 -3.51 17.99 -4.16
C VAL A 17 -3.81 16.58 -3.69
N VAL A 18 -2.89 15.64 -3.90
CA VAL A 18 -2.96 14.27 -3.42
C VAL A 18 -1.59 13.88 -2.89
N ARG A 19 -1.54 13.41 -1.65
CA ARG A 19 -0.31 12.91 -1.04
C ARG A 19 0.06 11.54 -1.59
N GLN A 20 1.35 11.23 -1.61
CA GLN A 20 1.82 9.88 -1.88
C GLN A 20 1.07 8.85 -1.03
N GLY A 21 0.60 7.79 -1.67
CA GLY A 21 -0.20 6.74 -1.03
C GLY A 21 -1.71 7.04 -0.97
N GLY A 22 -2.15 8.23 -1.38
CA GLY A 22 -3.57 8.56 -1.49
C GLY A 22 -4.29 7.61 -2.45
N SER A 23 -5.38 7.01 -1.98
CA SER A 23 -6.18 6.03 -2.71
C SER A 23 -7.11 6.72 -3.72
N GLY A 24 -7.30 6.07 -4.85
CA GLY A 24 -8.25 6.50 -5.87
C GLY A 24 -8.66 5.35 -6.79
N TYR A 25 -9.60 5.63 -7.69
CA TYR A 25 -10.04 4.69 -8.69
C TYR A 25 -9.95 5.30 -10.09
N VAL A 26 -9.52 4.47 -11.04
CA VAL A 26 -9.45 4.83 -12.45
C VAL A 26 -10.88 4.96 -12.99
N VAL A 27 -11.20 6.14 -13.51
CA VAL A 27 -12.48 6.44 -14.15
C VAL A 27 -12.42 6.09 -15.64
N GLY A 28 -11.28 6.30 -16.28
CA GLY A 28 -11.07 6.01 -17.70
C GLY A 28 -9.87 6.76 -18.28
N PRO A 29 -9.66 6.70 -19.60
CA PRO A 29 -8.64 7.51 -20.26
C PRO A 29 -8.96 8.99 -20.12
N ALA A 30 -7.94 9.82 -19.92
CA ALA A 30 -8.09 11.26 -19.97
C ALA A 30 -8.24 11.74 -21.43
N SER A 31 -8.87 12.90 -21.63
CA SER A 31 -9.02 13.53 -22.94
C SER A 31 -7.67 13.92 -23.57
N SER A 32 -6.63 14.07 -22.75
CA SER A 32 -5.24 14.32 -23.16
C SER A 32 -4.49 13.01 -23.40
N SER A 33 -3.68 12.93 -24.46
CA SER A 33 -2.97 11.71 -24.82
C SER A 33 -2.05 11.20 -23.69
N GLY A 34 -2.12 9.89 -23.42
CA GLY A 34 -1.22 9.21 -22.48
C GLY A 34 -1.51 9.40 -20.99
N ARG A 35 -2.61 10.07 -20.61
CA ARG A 35 -3.02 10.25 -19.21
C ARG A 35 -4.26 9.43 -18.88
N ILE A 36 -4.39 9.09 -17.60
CA ILE A 36 -5.52 8.38 -17.03
C ILE A 36 -6.28 9.33 -16.11
N CYS A 37 -7.60 9.31 -16.19
CA CYS A 37 -8.47 10.06 -15.31
C CYS A 37 -8.74 9.23 -14.04
N VAL A 38 -8.34 9.75 -12.88
CA VAL A 38 -8.47 9.10 -11.57
C VAL A 38 -9.29 9.98 -10.65
N GLN A 39 -10.24 9.37 -9.94
CA GLN A 39 -10.91 10.01 -8.81
C GLN A 39 -10.20 9.56 -7.53
N PHE A 40 -9.67 10.50 -6.76
CA PHE A 40 -9.06 10.21 -5.45
C PHE A 40 -10.11 10.36 -4.34
N GLU A 41 -10.00 9.53 -3.31
CA GLU A 41 -10.90 9.54 -2.15
C GLU A 41 -10.65 10.74 -1.23
N GLN A 42 -9.40 11.16 -1.13
CA GLN A 42 -8.98 12.30 -0.32
C GLN A 42 -8.14 13.24 -1.16
N ARG A 43 -8.46 14.53 -1.06
CA ARG A 43 -7.71 15.60 -1.72
C ARG A 43 -7.47 16.75 -0.76
N GLU A 44 -6.24 17.25 -0.76
CA GLU A 44 -5.80 18.37 0.08
C GLU A 44 -6.49 19.69 -0.32
N ASP A 45 -6.92 19.81 -1.57
CA ASP A 45 -7.63 20.97 -2.09
C ASP A 45 -9.15 20.92 -1.89
N GLN A 46 -9.67 19.90 -1.19
CA GLN A 46 -11.10 19.67 -0.93
C GLN A 46 -11.97 19.64 -2.19
N SER A 47 -11.34 19.43 -3.35
CA SER A 47 -12.00 19.36 -4.64
C SER A 47 -12.47 17.94 -4.89
N ASP A 48 -13.67 17.77 -5.42
CA ASP A 48 -14.17 16.46 -5.87
C ASP A 48 -13.83 16.17 -7.35
N ASN A 49 -13.02 17.03 -7.97
CA ASN A 49 -12.67 16.86 -9.37
C ASN A 49 -11.80 15.62 -9.60
N ARG A 50 -11.84 15.10 -10.82
CA ARG A 50 -10.94 14.04 -11.27
C ARG A 50 -9.55 14.61 -11.61
N LEU A 51 -8.51 13.81 -11.44
CA LEU A 51 -7.14 14.15 -11.77
C LEU A 51 -6.67 13.37 -12.99
N ASN A 52 -6.05 14.06 -13.94
CA ASN A 52 -5.42 13.45 -15.10
C ASN A 52 -3.97 13.11 -14.75
N CYS A 53 -3.73 11.86 -14.38
CA CYS A 53 -2.44 11.36 -13.92
C CYS A 53 -1.68 10.67 -15.06
N LEU A 54 -0.37 10.74 -15.03
CA LEU A 54 0.49 9.85 -15.81
C LEU A 54 0.50 8.46 -15.16
N VAL A 55 0.81 7.43 -15.95
CA VAL A 55 0.86 6.05 -15.46
C VAL A 55 1.94 5.87 -14.38
N ASP A 56 3.07 6.58 -14.51
CA ASP A 56 4.18 6.54 -13.55
C ASP A 56 3.94 7.36 -12.26
N GLU A 57 2.85 8.13 -12.23
CA GLU A 57 2.37 8.84 -11.05
C GLU A 57 1.46 7.97 -10.18
N LEU A 58 1.08 6.78 -10.67
CA LEU A 58 0.16 5.85 -10.02
C LEU A 58 0.86 4.52 -9.71
N ARG A 59 0.33 3.79 -8.72
CA ARG A 59 0.60 2.37 -8.51
C ARG A 59 -0.71 1.63 -8.45
N HIS A 60 -0.78 0.47 -9.09
CA HIS A 60 -1.91 -0.44 -8.91
C HIS A 60 -1.93 -0.94 -7.47
N THR A 61 -3.09 -0.85 -6.83
CA THR A 61 -3.32 -1.59 -5.60
C THR A 61 -3.73 -3.01 -5.95
N LEU A 62 -3.17 -3.96 -5.21
CA LEU A 62 -3.57 -5.35 -5.24
C LEU A 62 -4.85 -5.54 -4.42
N PRO A 63 -5.55 -6.68 -4.57
CA PRO A 63 -6.75 -6.99 -3.80
C PRO A 63 -6.55 -6.76 -2.30
N GLY A 64 -7.51 -6.08 -1.65
CA GLY A 64 -7.39 -5.66 -0.24
C GLY A 64 -6.48 -4.46 0.02
N GLY A 65 -6.10 -3.71 -1.01
CA GLY A 65 -5.31 -2.47 -0.87
C GLY A 65 -3.81 -2.70 -0.66
N PHE A 66 -3.32 -3.93 -0.85
CA PHE A 66 -1.91 -4.25 -0.73
C PHE A 66 -1.11 -3.69 -1.91
N LEU A 67 0.20 -3.53 -1.72
CA LEU A 67 1.14 -3.30 -2.84
C LEU A 67 2.13 -4.45 -2.93
N ALA A 68 2.62 -4.72 -4.14
CA ALA A 68 3.81 -5.55 -4.31
C ALA A 68 4.98 -4.99 -3.49
N GLY A 69 5.73 -5.88 -2.85
CA GLY A 69 6.80 -5.58 -1.91
C GLY A 69 6.32 -5.33 -0.47
N THR A 70 5.02 -5.27 -0.19
CA THR A 70 4.52 -5.03 1.18
C THR A 70 4.84 -6.23 2.07
N ARG A 71 5.45 -5.98 3.23
CA ARG A 71 5.62 -7.01 4.28
C ARG A 71 4.29 -7.28 4.96
N VAL A 72 3.95 -8.56 5.05
CA VAL A 72 2.71 -9.03 5.63
C VAL A 72 2.96 -10.16 6.62
N ARG A 73 1.95 -10.46 7.41
CA ARG A 73 1.92 -11.58 8.35
C ARG A 73 0.70 -12.43 8.07
N CYS A 74 0.86 -13.74 8.14
CA CYS A 74 -0.22 -14.71 8.00
C CYS A 74 -1.15 -14.62 9.23
N VAL A 75 -2.44 -14.33 9.05
CA VAL A 75 -3.37 -14.18 10.20
C VAL A 75 -4.00 -15.50 10.65
N ARG A 76 -3.92 -16.53 9.81
CA ARG A 76 -4.42 -17.88 10.08
C ARG A 76 -3.47 -18.92 9.52
N GLN A 77 -3.56 -20.16 9.98
CA GLN A 77 -2.79 -21.25 9.41
C GLN A 77 -3.26 -21.50 7.98
N LEU A 78 -2.29 -21.52 7.05
CA LEU A 78 -2.53 -21.79 5.64
C LEU A 78 -1.89 -23.13 5.25
N GLN A 79 -2.45 -23.81 4.26
CA GLN A 79 -1.87 -25.01 3.67
C GLN A 79 -1.55 -24.75 2.20
N VAL A 80 -0.31 -25.03 1.82
CA VAL A 80 0.15 -24.95 0.44
C VAL A 80 -0.41 -26.15 -0.33
N PRO A 81 -1.29 -25.95 -1.33
CA PRO A 81 -1.97 -27.07 -1.99
C PRO A 81 -1.01 -28.00 -2.74
N THR A 82 0.10 -27.48 -3.26
CA THR A 82 1.06 -28.23 -4.08
C THR A 82 2.00 -29.10 -3.24
N THR A 83 2.47 -28.60 -2.10
CA THR A 83 3.48 -29.27 -1.26
C THR A 83 2.92 -29.88 0.01
N GLY A 84 1.69 -29.53 0.40
CA GLY A 84 1.10 -29.91 1.69
C GLY A 84 1.74 -29.21 2.90
N VAL A 85 2.73 -28.33 2.67
CA VAL A 85 3.39 -27.57 3.74
C VAL A 85 2.37 -26.63 4.38
N SER A 86 2.37 -26.59 5.72
CA SER A 86 1.53 -25.66 6.45
C SER A 86 2.33 -24.42 6.84
N ILE A 87 1.79 -23.25 6.50
CA ILE A 87 2.30 -21.95 6.93
C ILE A 87 1.59 -21.58 8.24
N PRO A 88 2.31 -21.51 9.38
CA PRO A 88 1.72 -21.15 10.67
C PRO A 88 1.18 -19.72 10.68
N THR A 89 0.17 -19.49 11.52
CA THR A 89 -0.24 -18.14 11.91
C THR A 89 0.96 -17.36 12.45
N GLY A 90 1.07 -16.09 12.08
CA GLY A 90 2.18 -15.23 12.48
C GLY A 90 3.39 -15.27 11.54
N THR A 91 3.42 -16.19 10.57
CA THR A 91 4.52 -16.28 9.60
C THR A 91 4.61 -15.00 8.78
N SER A 92 5.83 -14.47 8.66
CA SER A 92 6.08 -13.26 7.89
C SER A 92 6.21 -13.58 6.40
N GLY A 93 5.77 -12.65 5.55
CA GLY A 93 5.85 -12.79 4.10
C GLY A 93 5.95 -11.45 3.39
N ILE A 94 6.13 -11.50 2.08
CA ILE A 94 6.15 -10.34 1.19
C ILE A 94 5.12 -10.56 0.09
N VAL A 95 4.25 -9.57 -0.14
CA VAL A 95 3.33 -9.57 -1.26
C VAL A 95 4.13 -9.44 -2.55
N VAL A 96 4.08 -10.44 -3.41
CA VAL A 96 4.78 -10.44 -4.70
C VAL A 96 3.97 -9.68 -5.74
N GLY A 97 2.65 -9.87 -5.75
CA GLY A 97 1.79 -9.32 -6.79
C GLY A 97 0.38 -9.89 -6.75
N PRO A 98 -0.40 -9.70 -7.83
CA PRO A 98 -1.69 -10.33 -7.98
C PRO A 98 -1.53 -11.83 -8.29
N ALA A 99 -2.46 -12.66 -7.82
CA ALA A 99 -2.45 -14.08 -8.17
C ALA A 99 -2.75 -14.28 -9.67
N ARG A 100 -2.06 -15.20 -10.34
CA ARG A 100 -2.19 -15.41 -11.79
C ARG A 100 -3.58 -15.89 -12.21
N ASP A 101 -4.20 -16.71 -11.36
CA ASP A 101 -5.53 -17.29 -11.53
C ASP A 101 -6.66 -16.33 -11.09
N SER A 102 -6.36 -15.30 -10.30
CA SER A 102 -7.36 -14.37 -9.79
C SER A 102 -6.79 -12.99 -9.47
N GLN A 103 -6.38 -12.26 -10.52
CA GLN A 103 -5.63 -11.01 -10.38
C GLN A 103 -6.34 -9.89 -9.60
N PHE A 104 -7.67 -9.94 -9.53
CA PHE A 104 -8.50 -8.92 -8.87
C PHE A 104 -9.08 -9.35 -7.51
N ARG A 105 -8.85 -10.60 -7.09
CA ARG A 105 -9.36 -11.09 -5.79
C ARG A 105 -8.28 -11.58 -4.87
N ARG A 106 -7.21 -12.18 -5.41
CA ARG A 106 -6.20 -12.86 -4.61
C ARG A 106 -4.82 -12.26 -4.78
N LEU A 107 -4.04 -12.44 -3.74
CA LEU A 107 -2.66 -12.01 -3.64
C LEU A 107 -1.73 -13.19 -3.85
N LEU A 108 -0.58 -12.92 -4.45
CA LEU A 108 0.54 -13.85 -4.44
C LEU A 108 1.52 -13.37 -3.36
N VAL A 109 1.77 -14.21 -2.36
CA VAL A 109 2.58 -13.87 -1.18
C VAL A 109 3.69 -14.90 -1.02
N ARG A 110 4.93 -14.43 -0.88
CA ARG A 110 6.07 -15.28 -0.57
C ARG A 110 6.30 -15.27 0.94
N PHE A 111 6.04 -16.40 1.60
CA PHE A 111 6.25 -16.54 3.03
C PHE A 111 7.69 -16.98 3.35
N MET A 112 8.18 -16.52 4.50
CA MET A 112 9.50 -16.84 5.05
C MET A 112 9.29 -17.45 6.44
N PRO A 113 9.05 -18.76 6.55
CA PRO A 113 9.00 -19.43 7.84
C PRO A 113 10.35 -19.28 8.55
N CYS A 114 10.34 -19.06 9.86
CA CYS A 114 11.53 -19.31 10.67
C CYS A 114 11.92 -20.77 10.46
N ASP A 115 13.17 -21.02 10.08
CA ASP A 115 13.80 -22.33 10.05
C ASP A 115 13.50 -23.24 8.83
N GLN A 116 12.94 -22.71 7.73
CA GLN A 116 12.83 -23.43 6.45
C GLN A 116 13.23 -22.56 5.26
N GLU A 117 13.62 -23.21 4.15
CA GLU A 117 13.73 -22.57 2.84
C GLU A 117 12.46 -21.75 2.55
N PRO A 118 12.56 -20.58 1.90
CA PRO A 118 11.40 -19.74 1.61
C PRO A 118 10.34 -20.58 0.91
N VAL A 119 9.13 -20.57 1.48
CA VAL A 119 8.00 -21.32 0.90
C VAL A 119 7.69 -20.70 -0.46
N GLU A 120 7.37 -21.57 -1.43
CA GLU A 120 6.88 -21.16 -2.74
C GLU A 120 5.78 -20.10 -2.61
N GLU A 121 5.67 -19.26 -3.64
CA GLU A 121 4.69 -18.18 -3.70
C GLU A 121 3.28 -18.75 -3.51
N MET A 122 2.61 -18.32 -2.43
CA MET A 122 1.29 -18.79 -2.06
C MET A 122 0.22 -17.82 -2.51
N VAL A 123 -0.84 -18.37 -3.12
CA VAL A 123 -2.06 -17.62 -3.40
C VAL A 123 -2.87 -17.47 -2.12
N CYS A 124 -3.14 -16.22 -1.72
CA CYS A 124 -3.82 -15.86 -0.49
C CYS A 124 -5.04 -14.98 -0.79
N GLU A 125 -6.11 -15.11 -0.01
CA GLU A 125 -7.14 -14.06 0.06
C GLU A 125 -6.57 -12.87 0.83
N PRO A 126 -7.05 -11.63 0.59
CA PRO A 126 -6.56 -10.46 1.32
C PRO A 126 -6.77 -10.55 2.82
N ASP A 127 -7.80 -11.26 3.27
CA ASP A 127 -8.11 -11.48 4.69
C ASP A 127 -7.19 -12.54 5.33
N ASP A 128 -6.34 -13.22 4.56
CA ASP A 128 -5.40 -14.24 5.05
C ASP A 128 -4.10 -13.62 5.55
N VAL A 129 -3.89 -12.35 5.22
CA VAL A 129 -2.67 -11.62 5.51
C VAL A 129 -2.98 -10.26 6.08
N GLU A 130 -2.14 -9.79 6.99
CA GLU A 130 -2.22 -8.44 7.53
C GLU A 130 -0.91 -7.69 7.31
N THR A 131 -0.97 -6.38 7.10
CA THR A 131 0.24 -5.56 7.10
C THR A 131 0.79 -5.46 8.52
N SER A 132 2.07 -5.76 8.70
CA SER A 132 2.73 -5.65 10.01
C SER A 132 3.07 -4.19 10.34
N ILE A 133 2.06 -3.34 10.49
CA ILE A 133 2.21 -1.95 10.91
C ILE A 133 2.03 -1.89 12.43
N PRO A 134 3.05 -1.48 13.20
CA PRO A 134 2.95 -1.39 14.66
C PRO A 134 1.80 -0.49 15.11
N GLY A 135 1.23 -0.76 16.29
CA GLY A 135 0.22 0.10 16.89
C GLY A 135 -1.20 -0.03 16.31
N ASN A 136 -1.52 -1.17 15.69
CA ASN A 136 -2.83 -1.46 15.08
C ASN A 136 -3.24 -0.49 13.97
N PHE A 137 -2.30 0.26 13.40
CA PHE A 137 -2.57 1.09 12.24
C PHE A 137 -2.79 0.19 11.02
N LYS A 138 -3.73 0.57 10.17
CA LYS A 138 -3.93 -0.06 8.86
C LYS A 138 -3.51 0.92 7.79
N ARG A 139 -3.01 0.38 6.67
CA ARG A 139 -2.73 1.21 5.51
C ARG A 139 -4.00 1.93 5.05
N GLY A 140 -3.87 3.19 4.65
CA GLY A 140 -5.01 4.03 4.28
C GLY A 140 -5.65 4.72 5.48
N ASN A 141 -5.35 4.34 6.73
CA ASN A 141 -5.83 5.08 7.89
C ASN A 141 -5.35 6.53 7.83
N ALA A 142 -6.28 7.45 7.99
CA ALA A 142 -5.96 8.83 8.29
C ALA A 142 -5.33 8.89 9.69
N VAL A 143 -4.19 9.57 9.78
CA VAL A 143 -3.44 9.79 11.02
C VAL A 143 -3.13 11.27 11.15
N ILE A 144 -2.93 11.73 12.37
CA ILE A 144 -2.54 13.12 12.64
C ILE A 144 -1.21 13.12 13.39
N ALA A 145 -0.31 14.04 13.01
CA ALA A 145 0.92 14.25 13.75
C ALA A 145 0.60 14.83 15.13
N THR A 146 0.87 14.09 16.19
CA THR A 146 0.65 14.53 17.58
C THR A 146 1.75 15.44 18.12
N ARG A 147 2.79 15.68 17.31
CA ARG A 147 3.94 16.56 17.59
C ARG A 147 4.69 16.84 16.29
N ASP A 148 5.57 17.82 16.31
CA ASP A 148 6.52 18.07 15.20
C ASP A 148 7.41 16.84 14.95
N LEU A 149 7.40 16.31 13.72
CA LEU A 149 8.29 15.24 13.27
C LEU A 149 9.52 15.85 12.60
N ARG A 150 10.71 15.35 12.98
CA ARG A 150 11.99 15.90 12.54
C ARG A 150 12.84 14.86 11.82
N VAL A 151 13.57 15.29 10.79
CA VAL A 151 14.59 14.49 10.09
C VAL A 151 15.88 15.32 10.04
N GLY A 152 16.99 14.76 10.53
CA GLY A 152 18.27 15.48 10.58
C GLY A 152 18.22 16.79 11.38
N GLY A 153 17.40 16.87 12.44
CA GLY A 153 17.23 18.07 13.27
C GLY A 153 16.22 19.10 12.74
N SER A 154 15.82 19.00 11.48
CA SER A 154 14.83 19.90 10.85
C SER A 154 13.42 19.36 10.98
N VAL A 155 12.44 20.23 11.28
CA VAL A 155 11.00 19.87 11.29
C VAL A 155 10.53 19.65 9.85
N VAL A 156 10.09 18.42 9.56
CA VAL A 156 9.57 18.02 8.24
C VAL A 156 8.05 17.89 8.22
N VAL A 157 7.43 17.62 9.37
CA VAL A 157 5.97 17.58 9.54
C VAL A 157 5.64 18.32 10.83
N ARG A 158 4.69 19.26 10.78
CA ARG A 158 4.26 20.00 11.97
C ARG A 158 3.20 19.21 12.75
N GLU A 159 3.09 19.48 14.03
CA GLU A 159 1.95 19.06 14.84
C GLU A 159 0.62 19.44 14.16
N GLY A 160 -0.37 18.54 14.24
CA GLY A 160 -1.71 18.73 13.69
C GLY A 160 -1.83 18.42 12.19
N VAL A 161 -0.74 18.12 11.49
CA VAL A 161 -0.79 17.77 10.07
C VAL A 161 -1.41 16.38 9.88
N LEU A 162 -2.42 16.30 9.01
CA LEU A 162 -3.04 15.04 8.58
C LEU A 162 -2.08 14.29 7.65
N GLY A 163 -2.04 12.97 7.81
CA GLY A 163 -1.32 12.06 6.93
C GLY A 163 -2.10 10.77 6.72
N THR A 164 -1.56 9.91 5.87
CA THR A 164 -2.12 8.60 5.58
C THR A 164 -1.07 7.54 5.87
N VAL A 165 -1.46 6.47 6.55
CA VAL A 165 -0.56 5.33 6.77
C VAL A 165 -0.28 4.66 5.42
N VAL A 166 0.95 4.75 4.93
CA VAL A 166 1.35 4.18 3.63
C VAL A 166 1.87 2.75 3.73
N GLY A 167 2.20 2.29 4.94
CA GLY A 167 2.75 0.96 5.21
C GLY A 167 3.87 1.01 6.24
N PRO A 168 4.49 -0.14 6.55
CA PRO A 168 5.67 -0.20 7.41
C PRO A 168 6.85 0.52 6.73
N SER A 169 7.65 1.23 7.52
CA SER A 169 8.91 1.80 7.02
C SER A 169 9.88 0.68 6.63
N SER A 170 10.50 0.78 5.45
CA SER A 170 11.62 -0.09 5.04
C SER A 170 12.97 0.38 5.60
N SER A 171 13.00 1.57 6.20
CA SER A 171 14.19 2.23 6.72
C SER A 171 14.00 2.49 8.22
N ASP A 172 14.27 1.46 9.02
CA ASP A 172 14.64 1.66 10.42
C ASP A 172 16.17 1.68 10.48
N SER A 173 16.73 2.85 10.24
CA SER A 173 18.05 3.19 10.75
C SER A 173 17.86 4.28 11.79
N GLN A 174 17.97 3.88 13.06
CA GLN A 174 18.12 4.69 14.27
C GLN A 174 16.83 5.21 14.93
N HIS A 175 16.36 4.45 15.91
CA HIS A 175 16.05 4.99 17.23
C HIS A 175 16.33 3.91 18.29
N ARG A 176 17.58 3.90 18.79
CA ARG A 176 17.92 3.49 20.16
C ARG A 176 18.35 4.74 20.91
#